data_AF-A0A2Z5ULV3-F1
#
_entry.id   AF-A0A2Z5ULV3-F1
#
_cell.length_a   1.000
_cell.length_b   1.000
_cell.length_c   1.000
_cell.angle_alpha   90.00
_cell.angle_beta   90.00
_cell.angle_gamma   90.00
#
_symmetry.space_group_name_H-M   'P 1'
#
loop_
_entity.id
_entity.type
_entity.pdbx_description
1 polymer ?
#
loop_
_entity_poly.entity_id
_entity_poly.type
_entity_poly.pdbx_seq_one_letter_code
_entity_poly.pdbx_strand_id
1 'polypeptide(L)'
;YLVLHPRVSTIPYNSKASLRNLRLSINERTATHLTLDFYNGKEPLRAGRRLYNKTYSYVVSSPELNIEVKGPQGTIFNTIRGPLIASDGIWELTFRLTNATMYGLGELPLCSGTEKVIYSHNNDFSSIPLIFARYNGSYHGLLLDTPAPTEIMVRAENEIIVRSLTGTGLKFNLFV
;
A
#
# COMPACT_ATOMS: atom_id res chain seq x y z
N TYR A 1 1.12 -10.87 13.11
CA TYR A 1 0.12 -9.97 12.51
C TYR A 1 -0.25 -8.93 13.55
N LEU A 2 -0.77 -7.79 13.14
CA LEU A 2 -1.29 -6.73 14.01
C LEU A 2 -2.80 -6.58 13.75
N VAL A 3 -3.60 -6.40 14.80
CA VAL A 3 -5.02 -6.04 14.69
C VAL A 3 -5.12 -4.52 14.67
N LEU A 4 -5.84 -3.97 13.70
CA LEU A 4 -6.08 -2.54 13.57
C LEU A 4 -7.50 -2.23 14.03
N HIS A 5 -7.65 -1.18 14.83
CA HIS A 5 -8.94 -0.74 15.36
C HIS A 5 -9.39 0.53 14.63
N PRO A 6 -10.63 0.57 14.11
CA PRO A 6 -11.13 1.77 13.44
C PRO A 6 -11.34 2.88 14.48
N ARG A 7 -10.83 4.09 14.18
CA ARG A 7 -11.07 5.29 15.00
C ARG A 7 -12.49 5.83 14.82
N VAL A 8 -13.01 5.74 13.59
CA VAL A 8 -14.35 6.19 13.20
C VAL A 8 -15.04 5.04 12.46
N SER A 9 -16.21 4.62 12.93
CA SER A 9 -17.03 3.60 12.28
C SER A 9 -18.26 4.26 11.67
N THR A 10 -18.08 4.83 10.49
CA THR A 10 -19.17 5.43 9.69
C THR A 10 -19.50 4.53 8.49
N ILE A 11 -20.38 4.99 7.61
CA ILE A 11 -20.69 4.38 6.31
C ILE A 11 -19.94 5.19 5.25
N PRO A 12 -18.67 4.85 4.94
CA PRO A 12 -18.00 5.47 3.81
C PRO A 12 -18.67 5.05 2.49
N TYR A 13 -18.60 5.92 1.48
CA TYR A 13 -19.13 5.68 0.12
C TYR A 13 -20.63 5.32 0.06
N ASN A 14 -21.44 5.90 0.96
CA ASN A 14 -22.91 5.97 0.88
C ASN A 14 -23.66 4.62 0.73
N SER A 15 -23.12 3.48 1.18
CA SER A 15 -23.88 2.22 1.27
C SER A 15 -23.19 1.02 1.94
N LYS A 16 -21.91 1.10 2.32
CA LYS A 16 -21.16 -0.07 2.80
C LYS A 16 -20.67 0.11 4.23
N ALA A 17 -21.00 -0.84 5.10
CA ALA A 17 -20.56 -0.82 6.49
C ALA A 17 -19.03 -0.90 6.58
N SER A 18 -18.43 -0.05 7.41
CA SER A 18 -17.00 -0.12 7.72
C SER A 18 -16.64 -1.50 8.30
N LEU A 19 -15.50 -2.03 7.87
CA LEU A 19 -14.93 -3.24 8.46
C LEU A 19 -14.36 -2.92 9.85
N ARG A 20 -14.78 -3.70 10.85
CA ARG A 20 -14.40 -3.47 12.26
C ARG A 20 -13.15 -4.22 12.70
N ASN A 21 -12.81 -5.29 11.99
CA ASN A 21 -11.68 -6.14 12.30
C ASN A 21 -10.77 -6.15 11.08
N LEU A 22 -9.73 -5.33 11.13
CA LEU A 22 -8.71 -5.22 10.10
C LEU A 22 -7.42 -5.81 10.64
N ARG A 23 -6.66 -6.48 9.77
CA ARG A 23 -5.38 -7.07 10.12
C ARG A 23 -4.30 -6.56 9.18
N LEU A 24 -3.11 -6.40 9.73
CA LEU A 24 -1.88 -6.15 8.98
C LEU A 24 -0.93 -7.33 9.17
N SER A 25 -0.48 -7.89 8.05
CA SER A 25 0.66 -8.80 8.01
C SER A 25 1.83 -8.13 7.32
N ILE A 26 3.01 -8.20 7.94
CA ILE A 26 4.26 -7.75 7.34
C ILE A 26 5.15 -8.97 7.17
N ASN A 27 5.50 -9.28 5.93
CA ASN A 27 6.29 -10.46 5.58
C ASN A 27 7.63 -10.04 4.99
N GLU A 28 8.71 -10.30 5.73
CA GLU A 28 10.08 -10.03 5.33
C GLU A 28 10.55 -11.18 4.40
N ARG A 29 10.44 -10.98 3.08
CA ARG A 29 10.58 -12.01 2.04
C ARG A 29 12.05 -12.28 1.69
N THR A 30 12.86 -11.24 1.60
CA THR A 30 14.32 -11.32 1.44
C THR A 30 14.96 -10.14 2.18
N ALA A 31 16.30 -10.04 2.11
CA ALA A 31 17.04 -8.90 2.65
C ALA A 31 16.63 -7.55 2.03
N THR A 32 16.03 -7.55 0.83
CA THR A 32 15.66 -6.35 0.05
C THR A 32 14.18 -6.33 -0.37
N HIS A 33 13.36 -7.27 0.10
CA HIS A 33 11.94 -7.37 -0.25
C HIS A 33 11.09 -7.58 0.99
N LEU A 34 10.09 -6.72 1.17
CA LEU A 34 9.02 -6.91 2.14
C LEU A 34 7.64 -6.79 1.49
N THR A 35 6.66 -7.46 2.11
CA THR A 35 5.26 -7.33 1.74
C THR A 35 4.48 -6.74 2.91
N LEU A 36 3.68 -5.71 2.63
CA LEU A 36 2.66 -5.17 3.53
C LEU A 36 1.29 -5.65 3.03
N ASP A 37 0.58 -6.41 3.85
CA ASP A 37 -0.70 -7.01 3.50
C ASP A 37 -1.76 -6.57 4.52
N PHE A 38 -2.62 -5.66 4.11
CA PHE A 38 -3.79 -5.22 4.87
C PHE A 38 -4.97 -6.07 4.44
N TYR A 39 -5.66 -6.70 5.37
CA TYR A 39 -6.73 -7.62 5.02
C TYR A 39 -7.86 -7.64 6.06
N ASN A 40 -9.03 -8.04 5.57
CA ASN A 40 -10.21 -8.24 6.40
C ASN A 40 -9.95 -9.36 7.43
N GLY A 41 -10.24 -9.12 8.69
CA GLY A 41 -10.03 -10.09 9.77
C GLY A 41 -10.89 -11.36 9.68
N LYS A 42 -11.87 -11.40 8.77
CA LYS A 42 -12.62 -12.61 8.40
C LYS A 42 -11.79 -13.60 7.56
N GLU A 43 -10.78 -13.12 6.86
CA GLU A 43 -9.89 -13.97 6.05
C GLU A 43 -8.99 -14.85 6.95
N PRO A 44 -8.52 -16.00 6.41
CA PRO A 44 -7.54 -16.84 7.09
C PRO A 44 -6.34 -16.03 7.57
N LEU A 45 -5.83 -16.38 8.75
CA LEU A 45 -4.71 -15.66 9.35
C LEU A 45 -3.46 -15.77 8.47
N ARG A 46 -2.90 -14.61 8.08
CA ARG A 46 -1.66 -14.53 7.32
C ARG A 46 -0.50 -14.21 8.25
N ALA A 47 0.31 -15.22 8.59
CA ALA A 47 1.49 -15.03 9.43
C ALA A 47 2.56 -14.22 8.68
N GLY A 48 3.09 -13.20 9.35
CA GLY A 48 4.25 -12.46 8.88
C GLY A 48 5.53 -13.20 9.22
N ARG A 49 6.59 -13.04 8.42
CA ARG A 49 7.92 -13.55 8.72
C ARG A 49 8.85 -12.41 9.08
N ARG A 50 9.76 -12.65 10.03
CA ARG A 50 10.86 -11.76 10.36
C ARG A 50 12.19 -12.37 9.90
N LEU A 51 13.09 -11.51 9.45
CA LEU A 51 14.46 -11.80 9.07
C LEU A 51 15.39 -10.95 9.95
N TYR A 52 16.50 -11.57 10.36
CA TYR A 52 17.54 -10.90 11.14
C TYR A 52 18.45 -10.04 10.25
N ASN A 53 18.82 -10.55 9.07
CA ASN A 53 19.70 -9.86 8.14
C ASN A 53 18.90 -9.27 6.95
N LYS A 54 18.69 -7.95 6.97
CA LYS A 54 17.93 -7.20 5.96
C LYS A 54 18.44 -5.76 5.88
N THR A 55 18.24 -5.12 4.72
CA THR A 55 18.69 -3.75 4.45
C THR A 55 17.66 -2.69 4.83
N TYR A 56 16.54 -3.09 5.44
CA TYR A 56 15.45 -2.21 5.80
C TYR A 56 14.94 -2.41 7.22
N SER A 57 14.30 -1.37 7.74
CA SER A 57 13.60 -1.37 9.02
C SER A 57 12.20 -0.80 8.85
N TYR A 58 11.31 -1.06 9.80
CA TYR A 58 10.00 -0.43 9.80
C TYR A 58 9.45 -0.24 11.21
N VAL A 59 8.61 0.78 11.33
CA VAL A 59 7.84 1.09 12.54
C VAL A 59 6.37 1.09 12.17
N VAL A 60 5.55 0.47 13.02
CA VAL A 60 4.09 0.52 12.93
C VAL A 60 3.57 1.17 14.20
N SER A 61 2.83 2.27 14.05
CA SER A 61 2.15 2.96 15.14
C SER A 61 0.63 2.80 15.00
N SER A 62 -0.05 2.74 16.15
CA SER A 62 -1.49 2.57 16.33
C SER A 62 -1.87 3.34 17.60
N PRO A 63 -3.05 3.99 17.72
CA PRO A 63 -4.27 3.81 16.93
C PRO A 63 -4.30 4.54 15.58
N GLU A 64 -3.63 5.68 15.43
CA GLU A 64 -3.41 6.28 14.11
C GLU A 64 -2.40 5.44 13.32
N LEU A 65 -2.90 4.68 12.34
CA LEU A 65 -2.07 3.82 11.50
C LEU A 65 -0.98 4.63 10.81
N ASN A 66 0.24 4.48 11.31
CA ASN A 66 1.42 5.02 10.67
C ASN A 66 2.40 3.88 10.44
N ILE A 67 2.63 3.54 9.18
CA ILE A 67 3.67 2.58 8.81
C ILE A 67 4.75 3.37 8.09
N GLU A 68 5.95 3.37 8.69
CA GLU A 68 7.14 3.94 8.08
C GLU A 68 8.13 2.81 7.81
N VAL A 69 8.60 2.69 6.57
CA VAL A 69 9.65 1.76 6.17
C VAL A 69 10.86 2.57 5.70
N LYS A 70 12.04 2.22 6.23
CA LYS A 70 13.31 2.87 5.93
C LYS A 70 14.27 1.87 5.30
N GLY A 71 14.81 2.22 4.13
CA GLY A 71 15.95 1.54 3.49
C GLY A 71 17.26 2.33 3.71
N PRO A 72 18.36 1.91 3.06
CA PRO A 72 19.66 2.59 3.20
C PRO A 72 19.65 4.05 2.75
N GLN A 73 18.81 4.38 1.77
CA GLN A 73 18.65 5.71 1.21
C GLN A 73 17.81 6.64 2.09
N GLY A 74 16.96 6.09 2.98
CA GLY A 74 16.02 6.85 3.82
C GLY A 74 14.61 6.23 3.84
N THR A 75 13.58 7.05 4.05
CA THR A 75 12.18 6.59 4.08
C THR A 75 11.70 6.26 2.67
N ILE A 76 11.29 5.01 2.47
CA ILE A 76 10.90 4.43 1.17
C ILE A 76 9.42 4.05 1.09
N PHE A 77 8.72 4.09 2.22
CA PHE A 77 7.28 3.97 2.30
C PHE A 77 6.81 4.62 3.59
N ASN A 78 5.79 5.47 3.51
CA ASN A 78 5.20 6.10 4.68
C ASN A 78 3.70 6.27 4.44
N THR A 79 2.84 5.76 5.31
CA THR A 79 1.38 6.03 5.19
C THR A 79 1.01 7.47 5.48
N ILE A 80 1.97 8.33 5.86
CA ILE A 80 1.86 9.77 6.13
C ILE A 80 0.75 10.12 7.12
N ARG A 81 0.37 9.16 7.97
CA ARG A 81 -0.84 9.22 8.82
C ARG A 81 -2.12 9.53 8.03
N GLY A 82 -2.12 9.22 6.74
CA GLY A 82 -3.28 9.26 5.87
C GLY A 82 -4.30 8.19 6.29
N PRO A 83 -5.56 8.35 5.87
CA PRO A 83 -6.62 7.42 6.25
C PRO A 83 -6.40 6.05 5.61
N LEU A 84 -6.71 5.00 6.37
CA LEU A 84 -7.08 3.69 5.84
C LEU A 84 -8.60 3.60 5.90
N ILE A 85 -9.25 3.60 4.74
CA ILE A 85 -10.69 3.38 4.65
C ILE A 85 -10.90 1.92 4.23
N ALA A 86 -11.68 1.19 5.01
CA ALA A 86 -11.98 -0.21 4.70
C ALA A 86 -13.45 -0.49 5.00
N SER A 87 -14.19 -0.86 3.97
CA SER A 87 -15.60 -1.24 4.05
C SER A 87 -15.86 -2.45 3.17
N ASP A 88 -17.07 -2.99 3.25
CA ASP A 88 -17.48 -4.09 2.39
C ASP A 88 -17.51 -3.68 0.90
N GLY A 89 -16.48 -4.05 0.14
CA GLY A 89 -16.38 -3.80 -1.30
C GLY A 89 -15.54 -2.60 -1.71
N ILE A 90 -14.97 -1.84 -0.76
CA ILE A 90 -14.00 -0.78 -1.10
C ILE A 90 -12.96 -0.58 0.00
N TRP A 91 -11.71 -0.49 -0.44
CA TRP A 91 -10.54 -0.19 0.38
C TRP A 91 -9.77 0.98 -0.22
N GLU A 92 -9.32 1.90 0.63
CA GLU A 92 -8.49 3.03 0.25
C GLU A 92 -7.33 3.18 1.23
N LEU A 93 -6.12 3.40 0.72
CA LEU A 93 -4.93 3.72 1.51
C LEU A 93 -4.15 4.85 0.85
N THR A 94 -3.77 5.83 1.66
CA THR A 94 -2.85 6.91 1.26
C THR A 94 -1.45 6.64 1.80
N PHE A 95 -0.43 6.87 0.97
CA PHE A 95 0.97 6.80 1.37
C PHE A 95 1.87 7.66 0.48
N ARG A 96 3.13 7.79 0.86
CA ARG A 96 4.19 8.43 0.07
C ARG A 96 5.39 7.50 -0.02
N LEU A 97 5.99 7.42 -1.21
CA LEU A 97 7.22 6.65 -1.46
C LEU A 97 8.47 7.52 -1.40
N THR A 98 8.38 8.73 -1.94
CA THR A 98 9.52 9.66 -2.03
C THR A 98 9.05 11.11 -2.10
N ASN A 99 9.93 12.05 -1.79
CA ASN A 99 9.77 13.48 -2.09
C ASN A 99 10.48 13.92 -3.40
N ALA A 100 11.03 12.98 -4.17
CA ALA A 100 11.68 13.24 -5.46
C ALA A 100 10.89 12.62 -6.62
N THR A 101 11.56 12.21 -7.70
CA THR A 101 10.89 11.73 -8.93
C THR A 101 10.40 10.28 -8.80
N MET A 102 9.24 10.00 -9.39
CA MET A 102 8.68 8.66 -9.54
C MET A 102 8.47 8.31 -11.02
N TYR A 103 8.48 7.02 -11.34
CA TYR A 103 8.31 6.46 -12.69
C TYR A 103 7.46 5.20 -12.61
N GLY A 104 6.66 4.91 -13.64
CA GLY A 104 5.81 3.71 -13.67
C GLY A 104 4.37 4.03 -14.00
N LEU A 105 3.50 3.02 -13.93
CA LEU A 105 2.09 3.12 -14.33
C LEU A 105 1.89 3.69 -15.76
N GLY A 106 2.87 3.49 -16.65
CA GLY A 106 2.88 4.04 -18.01
C GLY A 106 3.32 5.50 -18.13
N GLU A 107 3.80 6.13 -17.05
CA GLU A 107 4.24 7.53 -17.03
C GLU A 107 5.75 7.67 -16.74
N LEU A 108 6.39 8.64 -17.41
CA LEU A 108 7.81 8.97 -17.27
C LEU A 108 8.01 10.51 -17.38
N PRO A 109 7.96 11.29 -16.28
CA PRO A 109 7.75 10.90 -14.88
C PRO A 109 6.27 10.83 -14.45
N LEU A 110 6.00 10.19 -13.31
CA LEU A 110 4.73 10.25 -12.60
C LEU A 110 4.55 11.63 -11.96
N CYS A 111 3.59 12.41 -12.45
CA CYS A 111 3.32 13.78 -12.00
C CYS A 111 2.07 13.87 -11.11
N SER A 112 1.98 14.94 -10.31
CA SER A 112 0.74 15.28 -9.61
C SER A 112 -0.43 15.41 -10.60
N GLY A 113 -1.59 14.87 -10.24
CA GLY A 113 -2.76 14.80 -11.12
C GLY A 113 -2.82 13.52 -11.96
N THR A 114 -1.78 12.69 -11.96
CA THR A 114 -1.86 11.37 -12.62
C THR A 114 -2.93 10.52 -11.96
N GLU A 115 -3.78 9.90 -12.78
CA GLU A 115 -4.80 8.96 -12.37
C GLU A 115 -4.77 7.77 -13.33
N LYS A 116 -4.68 6.56 -12.77
CA LYS A 116 -4.62 5.32 -13.53
C LYS A 116 -5.60 4.32 -12.94
N VAL A 117 -6.48 3.82 -13.79
CA VAL A 117 -7.39 2.73 -13.44
C VAL A 117 -6.82 1.44 -13.99
N ILE A 118 -6.69 0.46 -13.11
CA ILE A 118 -6.15 -0.85 -13.40
C ILE A 118 -7.27 -1.86 -13.22
N TYR A 119 -7.59 -2.55 -14.31
CA TYR A 119 -8.66 -3.54 -14.35
C TYR A 119 -8.17 -4.75 -15.13
N SER A 120 -7.93 -5.84 -14.41
CA SER A 120 -7.61 -7.12 -15.04
C SER A 120 -8.91 -7.81 -15.44
N HIS A 121 -9.03 -8.20 -16.71
CA HIS A 121 -10.15 -8.98 -17.23
C HIS A 121 -9.64 -10.31 -17.80
N ASN A 122 -10.35 -11.41 -17.51
CA ASN A 122 -10.19 -12.76 -18.09
C ASN A 122 -8.76 -13.25 -18.32
N ASN A 123 -8.13 -13.79 -17.27
CA ASN A 123 -6.90 -14.60 -17.30
C ASN A 123 -5.61 -13.93 -17.80
N ASP A 124 -5.62 -12.64 -18.14
CA ASP A 124 -4.42 -11.90 -18.51
C ASP A 124 -4.03 -10.88 -17.43
N PHE A 125 -2.79 -10.93 -16.98
CA PHE A 125 -2.20 -9.86 -16.15
C PHE A 125 -1.82 -8.70 -17.06
N SER A 126 -2.81 -7.99 -17.61
CA SER A 126 -2.58 -6.94 -18.61
C SER A 126 -1.84 -5.71 -18.09
N SER A 127 -1.57 -5.65 -16.78
CA SER A 127 -0.87 -4.54 -16.15
C SER A 127 -0.09 -4.99 -14.91
N ILE A 128 1.17 -4.60 -14.83
CA ILE A 128 2.00 -4.73 -13.63
C ILE A 128 2.09 -3.34 -12.99
N PRO A 129 1.33 -3.06 -11.91
CA PRO A 129 1.31 -1.75 -11.25
C PRO A 129 2.58 -1.53 -10.41
N LEU A 130 3.70 -1.34 -11.09
CA LEU A 130 5.01 -1.08 -10.50
C LEU A 130 5.33 0.41 -10.58
N ILE A 131 5.78 0.96 -9.45
CA ILE A 131 6.28 2.32 -9.32
C ILE A 131 7.74 2.24 -8.87
N PHE A 132 8.63 2.91 -9.60
CA PHE A 132 10.00 3.18 -9.17
C PHE A 132 10.08 4.58 -8.60
N ALA A 133 10.65 4.72 -7.41
CA ALA A 133 10.78 5.99 -6.71
C ALA A 133 12.25 6.28 -6.43
N ARG A 134 12.73 7.43 -6.89
CA ARG A 134 14.08 7.91 -6.62
C ARG A 134 14.11 8.53 -5.23
N TYR A 135 15.10 8.22 -4.40
CA TYR A 135 15.34 8.93 -3.15
C TYR A 135 16.84 8.92 -2.84
N ASN A 136 17.41 10.09 -2.50
CA ASN A 136 18.82 10.27 -2.16
C ASN A 136 19.80 9.58 -3.15
N GLY A 137 19.56 9.75 -4.46
CA GLY A 137 20.42 9.18 -5.51
C GLY A 137 20.20 7.69 -5.83
N SER A 138 19.42 6.95 -5.03
CA SER A 138 19.07 5.54 -5.27
C SER A 138 17.60 5.39 -5.69
N TYR A 139 17.19 4.17 -6.05
CA TYR A 139 15.82 3.80 -6.40
C TYR A 139 15.30 2.68 -5.51
N HIS A 140 14.00 2.74 -5.23
CA HIS A 140 13.24 1.62 -4.65
C HIS A 140 11.98 1.40 -5.49
N GLY A 141 11.36 0.23 -5.33
CA GLY A 141 10.19 -0.18 -6.10
C GLY A 141 9.00 -0.49 -5.21
N LEU A 142 7.80 -0.13 -5.66
CA LEU A 142 6.54 -0.58 -5.08
C LEU A 142 5.70 -1.27 -6.15
N LEU A 143 5.37 -2.54 -5.94
CA LEU A 143 4.39 -3.28 -6.74
C LEU A 143 3.09 -3.41 -5.95
N LEU A 144 1.99 -2.95 -6.54
CA LEU A 144 0.65 -3.19 -6.00
C LEU A 144 0.16 -4.58 -6.42
N ASP A 145 -0.28 -5.39 -5.48
CA ASP A 145 -0.78 -6.74 -5.75
C ASP A 145 -2.30 -6.75 -5.50
N THR A 146 -3.05 -6.36 -6.54
CA THR A 146 -4.52 -6.22 -6.47
C THR A 146 -5.20 -7.01 -7.59
N PRO A 147 -5.98 -8.07 -7.27
CA PRO A 147 -6.73 -8.81 -8.28
C PRO A 147 -8.05 -8.12 -8.67
N ALA A 148 -8.45 -7.04 -7.98
CA ALA A 148 -9.67 -6.29 -8.20
C ALA A 148 -9.40 -4.98 -8.98
N PRO A 149 -10.44 -4.39 -9.62
CA PRO A 149 -10.35 -3.03 -10.14
C PRO A 149 -9.78 -2.06 -9.12
N THR A 150 -8.70 -1.38 -9.49
CA THR A 150 -7.96 -0.48 -8.61
C THR A 150 -7.62 0.81 -9.33
N GLU A 151 -7.95 1.92 -8.70
CA GLU A 151 -7.55 3.26 -9.09
C GLU A 151 -6.33 3.68 -8.27
N ILE A 152 -5.34 4.25 -8.96
CA ILE A 152 -4.13 4.81 -8.37
C ILE A 152 -4.06 6.28 -8.77
N MET A 153 -4.00 7.15 -7.77
CA MET A 153 -3.96 8.58 -7.94
C MET A 153 -2.68 9.15 -7.34
N VAL A 154 -1.98 9.99 -8.09
CA VAL A 154 -0.86 10.79 -7.58
C VAL A 154 -1.34 12.22 -7.35
N ARG A 155 -1.11 12.74 -6.15
CA ARG A 155 -1.48 14.10 -5.74
C ARG A 155 -0.23 14.93 -5.47
N ALA A 156 -0.43 16.16 -4.98
CA ALA A 156 0.66 17.04 -4.58
C ALA A 156 1.57 16.34 -3.57
N GLU A 157 2.84 16.76 -3.51
CA GLU A 157 3.84 16.21 -2.59
C GLU A 157 4.09 14.68 -2.73
N ASN A 158 3.79 14.12 -3.91
CA ASN A 158 3.91 12.69 -4.21
C ASN A 158 3.08 11.77 -3.30
N GLU A 159 1.95 12.28 -2.80
CA GLU A 159 0.97 11.44 -2.14
C GLU A 159 0.33 10.51 -3.17
N ILE A 160 0.32 9.22 -2.85
CA ILE A 160 -0.29 8.18 -3.65
C ILE A 160 -1.50 7.68 -2.89
N ILE A 161 -2.66 7.72 -3.55
CA ILE A 161 -3.91 7.17 -3.05
C ILE A 161 -4.24 5.97 -3.90
N VAL A 162 -4.42 4.82 -3.24
CA VAL A 162 -4.83 3.57 -3.88
C VAL A 162 -6.22 3.24 -3.40
N ARG A 163 -7.15 3.11 -4.34
CA ARG A 163 -8.54 2.76 -4.08
C ARG A 163 -8.91 1.51 -4.87
N SER A 164 -9.35 0.46 -4.20
CA SER A 164 -9.69 -0.82 -4.84
C SER A 164 -11.09 -1.27 -4.48
N LEU A 165 -11.83 -1.77 -5.48
CA LEU A 165 -13.16 -2.33 -5.31
C LEU A 165 -13.08 -3.78 -4.84
N THR A 166 -12.71 -3.96 -3.57
CA THR A 166 -12.46 -5.28 -2.96
C THR A 166 -13.04 -5.38 -1.56
N GLY A 167 -13.41 -6.59 -1.13
CA GLY A 167 -13.78 -6.89 0.25
C GLY A 167 -12.64 -7.52 1.07
N THR A 168 -11.52 -7.87 0.42
CA THR A 168 -10.48 -8.73 1.01
C THR A 168 -9.32 -7.95 1.62
N GLY A 169 -8.85 -6.89 0.96
CA GLY A 169 -7.69 -6.13 1.42
C GLY A 169 -6.85 -5.46 0.32
N LEU A 170 -5.73 -4.87 0.73
CA LEU A 170 -4.71 -4.27 -0.13
C LEU A 170 -3.34 -4.87 0.21
N LYS A 171 -2.58 -5.23 -0.84
CA LYS A 171 -1.25 -5.82 -0.67
C LYS A 171 -0.22 -5.05 -1.50
N PHE A 172 0.91 -4.76 -0.85
CA PHE A 172 2.00 -3.99 -1.41
C PHE A 172 3.31 -4.77 -1.27
N ASN A 173 4.08 -4.83 -2.34
CA ASN A 173 5.43 -5.40 -2.35
C ASN A 173 6.43 -4.26 -2.49
N LEU A 174 7.29 -4.09 -1.49
CA LEU A 174 8.32 -3.05 -1.48
C LEU A 174 9.69 -3.68 -1.72
N PHE A 175 10.40 -3.14 -2.70
CA PHE A 175 11.74 -3.54 -3.10
C PHE A 175 12.71 -2.42 -2.75
N VAL A 176 13.73 -2.74 -1.94
CA VAL A 176 14.66 -1.79 -1.31
C VAL A 176 15.94 -1.64 -2.11
#